data_AF-A0A7J3P9H9-F1
#
_entry.id   AF-A0A7J3P9H9-F1
#
_cell.length_a   1.000
_cell.length_b   1.000
_cell.length_c   1.000
_cell.angle_alpha   90.00
_cell.angle_beta   90.00
_cell.angle_gamma   90.00
#
_symmetry.space_group_name_H-M   'P 1'
#
loop_
_entity.id
_entity.type
_entity.pdbx_description
1 polymer ?
#
loop_
_entity_poly.entity_id
_entity_poly.type
_entity_poly.pdbx_seq_one_letter_code
_entity_poly.pdbx_strand_id
1 'polypeptide(L)' 'MRYEVEVRFGREFLEVCGNKISIGLTSRPEGGKANLELVKKLAKHFGVPSTQVRIVSGFTSRKKVVEIVACSTK' A
#
# COMPACT_ATOMS: atom_id res chain seq x y z
N MET A 1 -0.59 -6.55 10.93
CA MET A 1 -1.36 -5.32 11.25
C MET A 1 -2.11 -4.86 10.02
N ARG A 2 -3.32 -4.31 10.19
CA ARG A 2 -4.16 -3.84 9.07
C ARG A 2 -4.13 -2.33 9.00
N TYR A 3 -3.97 -1.80 7.79
CA TYR A 3 -3.94 -0.38 7.50
C TYR A 3 -4.96 -0.06 6.41
N GLU A 4 -5.67 1.04 6.60
CA GLU A 4 -6.52 1.63 5.58
C GLU A 4 -5.66 2.47 4.65
N VAL A 5 -5.59 2.12 3.38
CA VAL A 5 -4.77 2.79 2.37
C VAL A 5 -5.66 3.56 1.40
N GLU A 6 -5.52 4.87 1.33
CA GLU A 6 -6.17 5.72 0.32
C GLU A 6 -5.19 6.01 -0.81
N VAL A 7 -5.51 5.54 -2.02
CA VAL A 7 -4.73 5.78 -3.22
C VAL A 7 -5.21 7.05 -3.91
N ARG A 8 -4.30 7.99 -4.15
CA ARG A 8 -4.53 9.18 -4.98
C ARG A 8 -3.65 9.14 -6.21
N PHE A 9 -4.25 9.43 -7.37
CA PHE A 9 -3.51 9.49 -8.63
C PHE A 9 -3.06 10.92 -8.96
N GLY A 10 -1.95 11.05 -9.67
CA GLY A 10 -1.49 12.32 -10.24
C GLY A 10 -0.33 13.00 -9.52
N ARG A 11 0.05 12.53 -8.32
CA ARG A 11 1.25 12.98 -7.60
C ARG A 11 1.77 11.88 -6.70
N GLU A 12 3.09 11.82 -6.53
CA GLU A 12 3.73 10.81 -5.69
C GLU A 12 3.94 11.33 -4.26
N PHE A 13 3.30 10.70 -3.26
CA PHE A 13 3.49 11.03 -1.84
C PHE A 13 3.17 9.83 -0.95
N LEU A 14 3.61 9.84 0.31
CA LEU A 14 3.27 8.83 1.30
C LEU A 14 3.11 9.53 2.65
N GLU A 15 1.92 9.41 3.23
CA GLU A 15 1.55 10.02 4.50
C GLU A 15 0.90 8.96 5.39
N VAL A 16 1.40 8.80 6.61
CA VAL A 16 0.92 7.81 7.56
C VAL A 16 0.30 8.52 8.76
N CYS A 17 -0.98 8.25 9.00
CA CYS A 17 -1.75 8.80 10.10
C CYS A 17 -2.34 7.64 10.92
N GLY A 18 -1.56 7.14 11.88
CA GLY A 18 -1.94 6.00 12.72
C GLY A 18 -2.22 4.74 11.90
N ASN A 19 -3.50 4.38 11.77
CA ASN A 19 -3.95 3.20 11.01
C ASN A 19 -4.31 3.52 9.54
N LYS A 20 -4.26 4.80 9.13
CA LYS A 20 -4.55 5.25 7.77
C LYS A 20 -3.27 5.64 7.04
N ILE A 21 -3.16 5.27 5.79
CA ILE A 21 -2.03 5.57 4.91
C ILE A 21 -2.58 6.22 3.65
N SER A 22 -2.20 7.46 3.39
CA SER A 22 -2.51 8.16 2.16
C SER A 22 -1.31 8.08 1.23
N ILE A 23 -1.49 7.51 0.05
CA ILE A 23 -0.41 7.30 -0.90
C ILE A 23 -0.76 7.81 -2.28
N GLY A 24 0.15 8.60 -2.81
CA GLY A 24 0.12 9.10 -4.17
C GLY A 24 0.83 8.16 -5.12
N LEU A 25 0.11 7.65 -6.13
CA LEU A 25 0.67 6.84 -7.21
C LEU A 25 0.59 7.62 -8.53
N THR A 26 1.65 7.56 -9.31
CA THR A 26 1.68 8.12 -10.68
C THR A 26 1.18 7.09 -11.68
N SER A 27 1.32 5.80 -11.35
CA SER A 27 0.82 4.69 -12.15
C SER A 27 -0.70 4.64 -12.16
N ARG A 28 -1.28 4.48 -13.36
CA ARG A 28 -2.72 4.19 -13.52
C ARG A 28 -3.07 2.83 -12.88
N PRO A 29 -4.31 2.65 -12.39
CA PRO A 29 -4.80 1.37 -11.89
C PRO A 29 -5.13 0.37 -13.02
N GLU A 30 -4.45 0.44 -14.16
CA GLU A 30 -4.61 -0.50 -15.27
C GLU A 30 -3.70 -1.71 -15.08
N GLY A 31 -4.28 -2.92 -15.13
CA GLY A 31 -3.53 -4.18 -15.14
C GLY A 31 -2.76 -4.50 -13.85
N GLY A 32 -3.16 -3.96 -12.70
CA GLY A 32 -2.51 -4.26 -11.41
C GLY A 32 -1.18 -3.52 -11.15
N LYS A 33 -0.75 -2.63 -12.06
CA LYS A 33 0.48 -1.82 -11.89
C LYS A 33 0.45 -0.98 -10.61
N ALA A 34 -0.68 -0.33 -10.34
CA ALA A 34 -0.88 0.44 -9.10
C ALA A 34 -0.75 -0.43 -7.84
N ASN A 35 -1.20 -1.69 -7.87
CA ASN A 35 -1.06 -2.59 -6.71
C ASN A 35 0.40 -2.93 -6.46
N LEU A 36 1.16 -3.16 -7.53
CA LEU A 36 2.57 -3.53 -7.45
C LEU A 36 3.42 -2.34 -6.94
N GLU A 37 3.13 -1.13 -7.42
CA GLU A 37 3.76 0.11 -6.93
C GLU A 37 3.42 0.39 -5.46
N LEU A 38 2.14 0.22 -5.09
CA LEU A 38 1.66 0.34 -3.72
C LEU A 38 2.42 -0.61 -2.77
N VAL A 39 2.45 -1.90 -3.12
CA VAL A 39 3.11 -2.93 -2.32
C VAL A 39 4.60 -2.62 -2.17
N LYS A 40 5.28 -2.22 -3.25
CA LYS A 40 6.70 -1.83 -3.20
C LYS A 40 6.95 -0.63 -2.28
N LYS A 41 6.11 0.40 -2.36
CA LYS A 41 6.25 1.59 -1.51
C LYS A 41 6.00 1.26 -0.04
N LEU A 42 4.96 0.52 0.27
CA LEU A 42 4.65 0.09 1.63
C LEU A 42 5.77 -0.80 2.18
N ALA A 43 6.21 -1.81 1.41
CA ALA A 43 7.34 -2.67 1.76
C ALA A 43 8.58 -1.86 2.13
N LYS A 44 8.97 -0.89 1.29
CA LYS A 44 10.14 -0.03 1.52
C LYS A 44 9.97 0.87 2.75
N HIS A 45 8.76 1.39 2.99
CA HIS A 45 8.50 2.28 4.12
C HIS A 45 8.51 1.53 5.47
N PHE A 46 7.93 0.33 5.51
CA PHE A 46 7.87 -0.50 6.71
C PHE A 46 9.10 -1.41 6.89
N GLY A 47 10.01 -1.46 5.92
CA GLY A 47 11.19 -2.34 5.95
C GLY A 47 10.84 -3.83 5.85
N VAL A 48 9.68 -4.16 5.27
CA VAL A 48 9.18 -5.54 5.14
C VAL A 48 9.28 -6.01 3.69
N PRO A 49 9.47 -7.32 3.43
CA PRO A 49 9.38 -7.85 2.07
C PRO A 49 7.97 -7.66 1.48
N SER A 50 7.89 -7.50 0.16
CA SER A 50 6.62 -7.36 -0.56
C SER A 50 5.67 -8.54 -0.36
N THR A 51 6.19 -9.73 -0.05
CA THR A 51 5.42 -10.94 0.29
C THR A 51 4.60 -10.78 1.57
N GLN A 52 5.04 -9.90 2.47
CA GLN A 52 4.37 -9.61 3.73
C GLN A 52 3.31 -8.50 3.61
N VAL A 53 3.19 -7.85 2.45
CA VAL A 53 2.20 -6.82 2.20
C VAL A 53 1.08 -7.41 1.35
N ARG A 54 -0.09 -7.63 1.95
CA ARG A 54 -1.26 -8.23 1.29
C ARG A 54 -2.42 -7.26 1.25
N ILE A 55 -3.05 -7.12 0.09
CA ILE A 55 -4.28 -6.34 -0.04
C ILE A 55 -5.44 -7.24 0.37
N VAL A 56 -6.14 -6.89 1.44
CA VAL A 56 -7.25 -7.67 2.00
C VAL A 56 -8.58 -7.24 1.40
N SER A 57 -8.71 -5.96 1.02
CA SER A 57 -9.94 -5.41 0.46
C SER A 57 -9.72 -4.16 -0.37
N GLY A 58 -10.72 -3.83 -1.20
CA GLY A 58 -10.72 -2.62 -2.02
C GLY A 58 -9.98 -2.75 -3.36
N PHE A 59 -9.81 -3.96 -3.91
CA PHE A 59 -9.14 -4.17 -5.20
C PHE A 59 -9.65 -3.26 -6.33
N THR A 60 -10.96 -2.96 -6.34
CA THR A 60 -11.64 -2.09 -7.31
C THR A 60 -11.90 -0.66 -6.80
N SER A 61 -11.55 -0.35 -5.55
CA SER A 61 -11.86 0.94 -4.91
C SER A 61 -10.59 1.76 -4.61
N ARG A 62 -10.76 3.08 -4.48
CA ARG A 62 -9.66 4.01 -4.11
C ARG A 62 -9.18 3.81 -2.67
N LYS A 63 -10.09 3.36 -1.80
CA LYS A 63 -9.80 2.96 -0.42
C LYS A 63 -9.57 1.44 -0.40
N LYS A 64 -8.39 1.05 0.06
CA LYS A 64 -7.92 -0.32 0.15
C LYS A 64 -7.61 -0.65 1.59
N VAL A 65 -7.77 -1.90 1.97
CA VAL A 65 -7.27 -2.39 3.26
C VAL A 65 -6.07 -3.25 2.96
N VAL A 66 -4.93 -2.90 3.53
CA VAL A 66 -3.67 -3.63 3.37
C VAL A 66 -3.26 -4.21 4.71
N GLU A 67 -2.99 -5.49 4.72
CA GLU A 67 -2.43 -6.20 5.84
C GLU A 67 -0.93 -6.35 5.66
N ILE A 68 -0.20 -5.82 6.63
CA ILE A 68 1.25 -5.94 6.71
C ILE A 68 1.55 -6.99 7.78
N VAL A 69 2.01 -8.14 7.33
CA VAL A 69 2.47 -9.25 8.17
C VAL A 69 3.94 -9.00 8.46
N ALA A 70 4.28 -8.05 9.33
CA ALA A 70 5.66 -7.87 9.75
C ALA A 70 6.10 -9.09 10.58
N CYS A 71 6.68 -10.10 9.93
CA CYS A 71 7.46 -11.11 10.63
C CYS A 71 8.83 -10.48 10.80
N SER A 72 9.10 -9.94 11.99
CA SER A 72 10.43 -9.52 12.42
C SER A 72 11.39 -10.70 12.28
N THR A 73 12.03 -10.83 11.12
CA THR A 73 13.26 -11.59 11.03
C THR A 73 14.34 -10.66 11.56
N LYS A 74 14.80 -11.04 12.75
CA LYS A 74 15.90 -10.51 13.58
C LYS A 74 16.94 -9.65 12.89
#